data_AF-Q4T3R6-F1
#
_entry.id   AF-Q4T3R6-F1
#
_cell.length_a   1.000
_cell.length_b   1.000
_cell.length_c   1.000
_cell.angle_alpha   90.00
_cell.angle_beta   90.00
_cell.angle_gamma   90.00
#
_symmetry.space_group_name_H-M   'P 1'
#
loop_
_entity.id
_entity.type
_entity.pdbx_description
1 polymer ?
#
loop_
_entity_poly.entity_id
_entity_poly.type
_entity_poly.pdbx_seq_one_letter_code
_entity_poly.pdbx_strand_id
1 'polypeptide(L)' 'QIPRDDAQAFARENRIHYMEASAKNRYNVDEAFLELVKIIRRFQETESPPPPSNYRGKQKNGGCPCIIL' A
#
# COMPACT_ATOMS: atom_id res chain seq x y z
N GLN A 1 -1.53 32.15 0.84
CA GLN A 1 -1.77 30.79 1.35
C GLN A 1 -3.27 30.52 1.26
N ILE A 2 -3.68 29.32 0.87
CA ILE A 2 -5.09 28.91 0.85
C ILE A 2 -5.50 28.50 2.28
N PRO A 3 -6.72 28.82 2.77
CA PRO A 3 -7.18 28.31 4.06
C PRO A 3 -7.14 26.79 4.10
N ARG A 4 -6.72 26.23 5.24
CA ARG A 4 -6.62 24.78 5.43
C ARG A 4 -7.96 24.08 5.15
N ASP A 5 -9.05 24.67 5.61
CA ASP A 5 -10.39 24.08 5.45
C ASP A 5 -10.81 23.98 3.98
N ASP A 6 -10.46 24.97 3.15
CA ASP A 6 -10.75 24.95 1.71
C ASP A 6 -9.95 23.85 1.01
N ALA A 7 -8.65 23.75 1.31
CA ALA A 7 -7.80 22.71 0.73
C ALA A 7 -8.24 21.30 1.18
N GLN A 8 -8.62 21.15 2.44
CA GLN A 8 -9.15 19.90 2.99
C GLN A 8 -10.51 19.53 2.36
N ALA A 9 -11.39 20.51 2.15
CA ALA A 9 -12.69 20.32 1.50
C ALA A 9 -12.52 19.85 0.06
N PHE A 10 -11.65 20.51 -0.71
CA PHE A 10 -11.32 20.12 -2.08
C PHE A 10 -10.78 18.69 -2.17
N ALA A 11 -9.84 18.34 -1.28
CA ALA A 11 -9.25 17.01 -1.25
C ALA A 11 -10.30 15.93 -0.95
N ARG A 12 -11.20 16.19 0.00
CA ARG A 12 -12.30 15.28 0.35
C ARG A 12 -13.26 15.08 -0.82
N GLU A 13 -13.65 16.16 -1.50
CA GLU A 13 -14.55 16.11 -2.67
C GLU A 13 -13.96 15.28 -3.81
N ASN A 14 -12.65 15.40 -4.03
CA ASN A 14 -11.93 14.69 -5.09
C ASN A 14 -11.37 13.32 -4.69
N ARG A 15 -11.62 12.86 -3.45
CA ARG A 15 -11.07 11.60 -2.90
C ARG A 15 -9.54 11.54 -2.93
N ILE A 16 -8.89 12.68 -2.71
CA ILE A 16 -7.44 12.83 -2.66
C ILE A 16 -7.00 12.91 -1.20
N HIS A 17 -5.87 12.28 -0.86
CA HIS A 17 -5.25 12.47 0.45
C HIS A 17 -4.55 13.84 0.53
N TYR A 18 -4.76 14.59 1.61
CA TYR A 18 -4.20 15.93 1.79
C TYR A 18 -3.37 16.03 3.06
N MET A 19 -2.21 16.69 2.94
CA MET A 19 -1.27 16.96 4.03
C MET A 19 -0.55 18.29 3.75
N GLU A 20 -0.56 19.20 4.73
CA GLU A 20 0.29 20.40 4.66
C GLU A 20 1.74 20.03 4.95
N ALA A 21 2.68 20.50 4.14
CA ALA A 21 4.10 20.23 4.30
C ALA A 21 4.93 21.49 4.02
N SER A 22 6.15 21.51 4.55
CA SER A 22 7.11 22.59 4.30
C SER A 22 8.51 22.01 4.10
N ALA A 23 9.01 22.11 2.87
CA ALA A 23 10.35 21.66 2.53
C ALA A 23 11.44 22.44 3.30
N LYS A 24 11.21 23.74 3.54
CA LYS A 24 12.18 24.64 4.18
C LYS A 24 12.59 24.19 5.58
N ASN A 25 11.64 23.66 6.36
CA ASN A 25 11.87 23.18 7.72
C ASN A 25 11.72 21.66 7.82
N ARG A 26 11.68 20.95 6.68
CA ARG A 26 11.46 19.50 6.60
C ARG A 26 10.19 19.02 7.33
N TYR A 27 9.17 19.86 7.44
CA TYR A 27 7.91 19.49 8.08
C TYR A 27 7.05 18.64 7.13
N ASN A 28 6.63 17.46 7.59
CA ASN A 28 5.79 16.50 6.85
C ASN A 28 6.34 16.05 5.49
N VAL A 29 7.63 16.27 5.22
CA VAL A 29 8.23 15.86 3.94
C VAL A 29 8.29 14.35 3.87
N ASP A 30 8.85 13.70 4.90
CA ASP A 30 9.01 12.24 4.92
C ASP A 30 7.65 11.55 5.07
N GLU A 31 6.77 12.06 5.93
CA GLU A 31 5.42 11.55 6.13
C GLU A 31 4.58 11.56 4.84
N ALA A 32 4.68 12.60 4.02
CA ALA A 32 3.96 12.68 2.75
C ALA A 32 4.35 11.54 1.79
N PHE A 33 5.63 11.20 1.71
CA PHE A 33 6.11 10.07 0.90
C PHE A 33 5.69 8.72 1.50
N LEU A 34 5.76 8.58 2.83
CA LEU A 34 5.35 7.36 3.50
C LEU A 34 3.85 7.07 3.33
N GLU A 35 2.99 8.08 3.45
CA GLU A 35 1.56 7.92 3.22
C GLU A 35 1.25 7.55 1.77
N LEU A 36 1.93 8.18 0.79
CA LEU A 36 1.78 7.81 -0.61
C LEU A 36 2.09 6.34 -0.87
N VAL A 37 3.21 5.83 -0.33
CA VAL A 37 3.58 4.41 -0.49
C VAL A 37 2.53 3.48 0.16
N LYS A 38 2.00 3.83 1.32
CA LYS A 38 0.93 3.06 1.97
C LYS A 38 -0.34 3.01 1.12
N ILE A 39 -0.73 4.15 0.53
CA ILE A 39 -1.90 4.24 -0.35
C ILE A 39 -1.71 3.33 -1.57
N ILE A 40 -0.54 3.38 -2.21
CA ILE A 40 -0.23 2.54 -3.38
C ILE A 40 -0.30 1.04 -3.02
N ARG A 41 0.28 0.63 -1.88
CA ARG A 41 0.25 -0.78 -1.44
C ARG A 41 -1.17 -1.27 -1.19
N ARG A 42 -1.96 -0.49 -0.45
CA ARG A 42 -3.38 -0.81 -0.19
C ARG A 42 -4.17 -0.93 -1.49
N PHE A 43 -3.95 0.01 -2.41
CA PHE A 43 -4.61 0.00 -3.72
C PHE A 43 -4.29 -1.29 -4.49
N GLN A 44 -3.01 -1.67 -4.54
CA GLN A 44 -2.58 -2.93 -5.17
C GLN A 44 -3.20 -4.16 -4.49
N GLU A 45 -3.25 -4.21 -3.16
CA GLU A 45 -3.87 -5.31 -2.42
C GLU A 45 -5.38 -5.44 -2.72
N THR A 46 -6.09 -4.32 -2.84
CA THR A 46 -7.54 -4.32 -3.14
C THR A 46 -7.88 -4.58 -4.60
N GLU A 47 -7.05 -4.13 -5.54
CA GLU A 47 -7.29 -4.31 -6.97
C GLU A 47 -6.66 -5.58 -7.54
N SER A 48 -5.76 -6.23 -6.80
CA SER A 48 -5.18 -7.49 -7.24
C SER A 48 -6.29 -8.54 -7.42
N PRO A 49 -6.39 -9.18 -8.60
CA PRO A 49 -7.30 -10.29 -8.76
C PRO A 49 -6.97 -11.38 -7.73
N PRO A 50 -7.97 -12.09 -7.19
CA PRO A 50 -7.71 -13.18 -6.27
C PRO A 50 -6.70 -14.15 -6.91
N PRO A 51 -5.71 -14.65 -6.16
CA PRO A 51 -4.75 -15.58 -6.71
C PRO A 51 -5.52 -16.74 -7.36
N PRO A 52 -5.13 -17.19 -8.56
CA PRO A 52 -5.84 -18.25 -9.25
C PRO A 52 -5.94 -19.47 -8.33
N SER A 53 -7.15 -20.00 -8.16
CA SER A 53 -7.51 -21.10 -7.27
C SER A 53 -6.99 -22.47 -7.75
N ASN A 54 -5.75 -22.53 -8.22
CA ASN A 54 -5.09 -23.76 -8.63
C ASN A 54 -4.03 -24.19 -7.62
N TYR A 55 -4.49 -24.55 -6.41
CA TYR A 55 -3.80 -25.54 -5.57
C TYR A 55 -4.62 -26.83 -5.51
N ARG A 56 -4.80 -27.47 -6.67
CA ARG A 56 -5.01 -28.92 -6.73
C ARG A 56 -3.64 -29.60 -6.86
N GLY A 57 -2.90 -29.61 -5.76
CA GLY A 57 -1.70 -30.41 -5.58
C GLY A 57 -1.90 -31.41 -4.44
N LYS A 58 -2.59 -32.51 -4.77
CA LYS A 58 -2.70 -33.78 -4.02
C LYS A 58 -1.82 -33.91 -2.77
N GLN A 59 -2.43 -34.20 -1.63
CA GLN A 59 -1.75 -34.96 -0.56
C GLN A 59 -1.17 -36.25 -1.16
N LYS A 60 0.14 -36.45 -1.01
CA LYS A 60 0.76 -37.77 -1.01
C LYS A 60 1.66 -37.85 0.22
N ASN A 61 1.22 -38.65 1.19
CA ASN A 61 2.09 -39.19 2.24
C ASN A 61 3.29 -39.86 1.56
N GLY A 62 4.50 -39.47 1.93
CA GLY A 62 5.73 -40.11 1.46
C GLY A 62 6.91 -39.13 1.50
N GLY A 63 7.63 -39.11 2.61
CA GLY A 63 8.84 -38.29 2.77
C GLY A 63 9.88 -38.56 1.68
N CYS A 64 10.67 -37.55 1.34
CA CYS A 64 11.87 -37.71 0.54
C CYS A 64 13.02 -38.20 1.43
N PRO A 65 13.62 -39.38 1.18
CA PRO A 65 14.82 -39.81 1.86
C PRO A 65 16.02 -39.35 1.02
N CYS A 66 16.41 -38.09 1.15
CA CYS A 66 17.67 -37.63 0.58
C CYS A 66 18.73 -37.74 1.68
N ILE A 67 19.51 -38.81 1.65
CA ILE A 67 20.76 -38.91 2.41
C ILE A 67 21.77 -37.99 1.71
N ILE A 68 22.28 -36.98 2.41
CA ILE A 68 23.46 -36.24 1.96
C ILE A 68 24.65 -37.17 2.20
N LEU A 69 25.20 -37.71 1.12
CA LEU A 69 26.54 -38.30 1.09
C LEU A 69 27.59 -37.20 1.22
#